data_AF-A0A6M8N0Z7-F1
#
_entry.id   AF-A0A6M8N0Z7-F1
#
_cell.length_a   1.000
_cell.length_b   1.000
_cell.length_c   1.000
_cell.angle_alpha   90.00
_cell.angle_beta   90.00
_cell.angle_gamma   90.00
#
_symmetry.space_group_name_H-M   'P 1'
#
loop_
_entity.id
_entity.type
_entity.pdbx_description
1 polymer ?
#
loop_
_entity_poly.entity_id
_entity_poly.type
_entity_poly.pdbx_seq_one_letter_code
_entity_poly.pdbx_strand_id
1 'polypeptide(L)'
;MIQKARSSNSRSLLREAESAILLIDDINVKQWFERAIKDMINKRNDPEVTFTGAKELKTNLLAYIKQNDKSGEVGTSNVWCRKIVYSEIKDFLKELEVYIQNRGLTGVIELHLQDREINSPHIQYVGTDVYKAERAIADFVVDKNYENSVMEAMSVNHTPDYYTQENKNLRIKSTDTELEQQKIIEERQEYIKELKDSLKDSLSVIQNLRSEFLNIFKEDSRENLDDELKQNRVKRKNKTERRQKDTIDLVSEWQEKAKVRRNRR
;
A
#
# COMPACT_ATOMS: atom_id res chain seq x y z
N MET A 1 -21.53 -16.02 -22.22
CA MET A 1 -22.77 -15.19 -22.27
C MET A 1 -22.62 -14.01 -23.22
N ILE A 2 -22.96 -14.20 -24.50
CA ILE A 2 -22.86 -13.14 -25.52
C ILE A 2 -24.16 -12.35 -25.62
N GLN A 3 -24.01 -11.04 -25.69
CA GLN A 3 -25.08 -10.06 -25.80
C GLN A 3 -24.75 -9.08 -26.94
N LYS A 4 -25.75 -8.29 -27.34
CA LYS A 4 -25.52 -7.13 -28.21
C LYS A 4 -24.52 -6.17 -27.55
N ALA A 5 -23.84 -5.35 -28.35
CA ALA A 5 -22.97 -4.30 -27.83
C ALA A 5 -23.74 -3.43 -26.83
N ARG A 6 -23.08 -3.09 -25.72
CA ARG A 6 -23.61 -2.09 -24.78
C ARG A 6 -23.82 -0.78 -25.54
N SER A 7 -24.91 -0.08 -25.24
CA SER A 7 -25.18 1.23 -25.83
C SER A 7 -24.31 2.32 -25.19
N SER A 8 -24.15 3.47 -25.85
CA SER A 8 -23.46 4.62 -25.28
C SER A 8 -24.16 5.23 -24.06
N ASN A 9 -25.45 4.92 -23.86
CA ASN A 9 -26.20 5.29 -22.66
C ASN A 9 -26.10 4.23 -21.55
N SER A 10 -25.44 3.10 -21.81
CA SER A 10 -25.30 2.02 -20.83
C SER A 10 -24.56 2.53 -19.59
N ARG A 11 -25.08 2.15 -18.42
CA ARG A 11 -24.38 2.35 -17.14
C ARG A 11 -23.30 1.30 -16.88
N SER A 12 -23.26 0.20 -17.63
CA SER A 12 -22.29 -0.88 -17.45
C SER A 12 -20.96 -0.66 -18.17
N LEU A 13 -20.97 -0.05 -19.37
CA LEU A 13 -19.75 0.21 -20.15
C LEU A 13 -18.97 1.38 -19.57
N LEU A 14 -17.66 1.25 -19.37
CA LEU A 14 -16.80 2.24 -18.70
C LEU A 14 -17.37 2.60 -17.31
N ARG A 15 -17.87 1.57 -16.62
CA ARG A 15 -18.25 1.67 -15.21
C ARG A 15 -17.01 1.57 -14.34
N GLU A 16 -16.14 0.62 -14.66
CA GLU A 16 -14.87 0.36 -13.96
C GLU A 16 -13.74 0.96 -14.81
N ALA A 17 -13.91 2.23 -15.17
CA ALA A 17 -13.10 2.89 -16.18
C ALA A 17 -11.64 3.09 -15.71
N GLU A 18 -11.39 3.14 -14.40
CA GLU A 18 -10.03 3.29 -13.86
C GLU A 18 -9.21 2.00 -14.03
N SER A 19 -9.86 0.85 -13.89
CA SER A 19 -9.23 -0.48 -14.01
C SER A 19 -9.47 -1.17 -15.35
N ALA A 20 -10.14 -0.51 -16.30
CA ALA A 20 -10.45 -1.05 -17.61
C ALA A 20 -9.18 -1.30 -18.44
N ILE A 21 -9.11 -2.46 -19.09
CA ILE A 21 -8.03 -2.80 -20.03
C ILE A 21 -8.49 -2.39 -21.43
N LEU A 22 -7.73 -1.49 -22.06
CA LEU A 22 -7.97 -1.06 -23.44
C LEU A 22 -7.16 -1.91 -24.43
N LEU A 23 -7.86 -2.65 -25.27
CA LEU A 23 -7.31 -3.41 -26.38
C LEU A 23 -7.38 -2.55 -27.65
N ILE A 24 -6.38 -1.69 -27.81
CA ILE A 24 -6.26 -0.75 -28.93
C ILE A 24 -4.82 -0.84 -29.44
N ASP A 25 -4.65 -1.27 -30.69
CA ASP A 25 -3.32 -1.50 -31.27
C ASP A 25 -2.57 -0.18 -31.57
N ASP A 26 -3.30 0.86 -31.98
CA ASP A 26 -2.70 2.18 -32.22
C ASP A 26 -2.42 2.88 -30.88
N ILE A 27 -1.13 3.02 -30.57
CA ILE A 27 -0.66 3.63 -29.31
C ILE A 27 -1.14 5.07 -29.12
N ASN A 28 -1.25 5.86 -30.18
CA ASN A 28 -1.68 7.25 -30.08
C ASN A 28 -3.18 7.31 -29.75
N VAL A 29 -3.95 6.41 -30.35
CA VAL A 29 -5.39 6.29 -30.07
C VAL A 29 -5.61 5.75 -28.66
N LYS A 30 -4.85 4.72 -28.24
CA LYS A 30 -4.89 4.19 -26.88
C LYS A 30 -4.63 5.29 -25.85
N GLN A 31 -3.55 6.04 -26.01
CA GLN A 31 -3.20 7.16 -25.12
C GLN A 31 -4.23 8.29 -25.13
N TRP A 32 -4.92 8.51 -26.25
CA TRP A 32 -6.02 9.48 -26.31
C TRP A 32 -7.21 9.01 -25.47
N PHE A 33 -7.61 7.75 -25.60
CA PHE A 33 -8.68 7.16 -24.79
C PHE A 33 -8.32 7.14 -23.30
N GLU A 34 -7.09 6.77 -22.94
CA GLU A 34 -6.62 6.79 -21.54
C GLU A 34 -6.72 8.20 -20.93
N ARG A 35 -6.31 9.24 -21.67
CA ARG A 35 -6.45 10.64 -21.24
C ARG A 35 -7.92 11.05 -21.11
N ALA A 36 -8.75 10.73 -22.09
CA ALA A 36 -10.17 11.06 -22.07
C ALA A 36 -10.92 10.34 -20.94
N ILE A 37 -10.55 9.09 -20.63
CA ILE A 37 -11.06 8.33 -19.48
C ILE A 37 -10.68 9.04 -18.19
N LYS A 38 -9.39 9.43 -18.03
CA LYS A 38 -8.92 10.16 -16.85
C LYS A 38 -9.67 11.47 -16.64
N ASP A 39 -9.87 12.25 -17.70
CA ASP A 39 -10.62 13.50 -17.63
C ASP A 39 -12.09 13.28 -17.26
N MET A 40 -12.71 12.23 -17.81
CA MET A 40 -14.09 11.83 -17.45
C MET A 40 -14.19 11.45 -15.97
N ILE A 41 -13.23 10.69 -15.44
CA ILE A 41 -13.18 10.27 -14.03
C ILE A 41 -13.03 11.48 -13.11
N ASN A 42 -12.07 12.38 -13.42
CA ASN A 42 -11.88 13.60 -12.65
C ASN A 42 -13.18 14.42 -12.54
N LYS A 43 -13.92 14.53 -13.65
CA LYS A 43 -15.23 15.19 -13.68
C LYS A 43 -16.33 14.43 -12.92
N ARG A 44 -16.28 13.09 -12.87
CA ARG A 44 -17.23 12.29 -12.08
C ARG A 44 -17.03 12.48 -10.57
N ASN A 45 -15.79 12.71 -10.16
CA ASN A 45 -15.43 12.88 -8.75
C ASN A 45 -15.66 14.32 -8.26
N ASP A 46 -15.95 15.26 -9.17
CA ASP A 46 -16.29 16.64 -8.83
C ASP A 46 -17.82 16.80 -8.62
N PRO A 47 -18.29 17.11 -7.40
CA PRO A 47 -19.72 17.25 -7.12
C PRO A 47 -20.38 18.43 -7.85
N GLU A 48 -19.60 19.41 -8.32
CA GLU A 48 -20.11 20.60 -9.02
C GLU A 48 -20.31 20.36 -10.52
N VAL A 49 -19.82 19.23 -11.06
CA VAL A 49 -19.85 18.95 -12.50
C VAL A 49 -20.98 17.99 -12.86
N THR A 50 -22.00 18.51 -13.57
CA THR A 50 -23.13 17.71 -14.05
C THR A 50 -22.79 16.90 -15.31
N PHE A 51 -21.92 17.42 -16.18
CA PHE A 51 -21.60 16.83 -17.48
C PHE A 51 -20.17 16.29 -17.51
N THR A 52 -20.04 14.97 -17.39
CA THR A 52 -18.75 14.29 -17.30
C THR A 52 -18.13 13.93 -18.65
N GLY A 53 -18.87 14.07 -19.75
CA GLY A 53 -18.44 13.62 -21.08
C GLY A 53 -18.53 12.10 -21.30
N ALA A 54 -19.02 11.34 -20.32
CA ALA A 54 -19.05 9.88 -20.38
C ALA A 54 -19.80 9.31 -21.60
N LYS A 55 -20.92 9.92 -21.99
CA LYS A 55 -21.71 9.49 -23.15
C LYS A 55 -20.93 9.67 -24.45
N GLU A 56 -20.26 10.79 -24.61
CA GLU A 56 -19.44 11.09 -25.79
C GLU A 56 -18.26 10.13 -25.88
N LEU A 57 -17.55 9.93 -24.78
CA LEU A 57 -16.43 8.98 -24.71
C LEU A 57 -16.86 7.56 -25.09
N LYS A 58 -17.97 7.06 -24.55
CA LYS A 58 -18.52 5.74 -24.93
C LYS A 58 -18.91 5.69 -26.41
N THR A 59 -19.45 6.78 -26.95
CA THR A 59 -19.82 6.87 -28.36
C THR A 59 -18.59 6.78 -29.26
N ASN A 60 -17.54 7.54 -28.93
CA ASN A 60 -16.27 7.54 -29.67
C ASN A 60 -15.59 6.17 -29.59
N LEU A 61 -15.59 5.54 -28.40
CA LEU A 61 -15.04 4.21 -28.19
C LEU A 61 -15.76 3.15 -29.04
N LEU A 62 -17.09 3.09 -28.97
CA LEU A 62 -17.88 2.13 -29.75
C LEU A 62 -17.73 2.37 -31.26
N ALA A 63 -17.64 3.63 -31.69
CA ALA A 63 -17.40 3.98 -33.09
C ALA A 63 -16.02 3.49 -33.55
N TYR A 64 -14.98 3.70 -32.74
CA TYR A 64 -13.62 3.22 -33.01
C TYR A 64 -13.58 1.69 -33.13
N ILE A 65 -14.17 0.98 -32.16
CA ILE A 65 -14.24 -0.49 -32.17
C ILE A 65 -14.93 -0.98 -33.45
N LYS A 66 -16.07 -0.36 -33.80
CA LYS A 66 -16.83 -0.74 -34.99
C LYS A 66 -16.07 -0.50 -36.30
N GLN A 67 -15.27 0.57 -36.38
CA GLN A 67 -14.45 0.87 -37.56
C GLN A 67 -13.29 -0.10 -37.73
N ASN A 68 -12.75 -0.63 -36.62
CA ASN A 68 -11.64 -1.58 -36.63
C ASN A 68 -12.09 -3.04 -36.72
N ASP A 69 -13.39 -3.29 -36.64
CA ASP A 69 -13.94 -4.61 -36.86
C ASP A 69 -14.05 -4.94 -38.35
N LYS A 70 -13.50 -6.09 -38.75
CA LYS A 70 -13.62 -6.59 -40.12
C LYS A 70 -15.02 -7.16 -40.42
N SER A 71 -15.76 -7.56 -39.39
CA SER A 71 -17.10 -8.15 -39.54
C SER A 71 -18.24 -7.12 -39.47
N GLY A 72 -17.99 -5.97 -38.85
CA GLY A 72 -18.97 -4.90 -38.60
C GLY A 72 -19.87 -5.13 -37.38
N GLU A 73 -19.68 -6.22 -36.63
CA GLU A 73 -20.46 -6.64 -35.47
C GLU A 73 -19.69 -6.44 -34.17
N VAL A 74 -20.05 -5.40 -33.42
CA VAL A 74 -19.61 -5.23 -32.03
C VAL A 74 -20.59 -5.95 -31.12
N GLY A 75 -20.08 -6.66 -30.13
CA GLY A 75 -20.92 -7.25 -29.10
C GLY A 75 -20.29 -7.19 -27.71
N THR A 76 -21.00 -7.80 -26.77
CA THR A 76 -20.57 -7.89 -25.37
C THR A 76 -20.51 -9.35 -24.97
N SER A 77 -19.44 -9.79 -24.33
CA SER A 77 -19.40 -11.08 -23.63
C SER A 77 -19.17 -10.87 -22.15
N ASN A 78 -19.84 -11.69 -21.35
CA ASN A 78 -19.59 -11.77 -19.92
C ASN A 78 -19.04 -13.15 -19.60
N VAL A 79 -17.95 -13.18 -18.83
CA VAL A 79 -17.26 -14.40 -18.40
C VAL A 79 -17.20 -14.43 -16.87
N TRP A 80 -17.69 -15.49 -16.26
CA TRP A 80 -17.67 -15.64 -14.82
C TRP A 80 -16.26 -15.80 -14.27
N CYS A 81 -16.01 -15.23 -13.10
CA CYS A 81 -14.80 -15.43 -12.30
C CYS A 81 -15.14 -15.51 -10.81
N ARG A 82 -16.11 -16.37 -10.48
CA ARG A 82 -16.78 -16.44 -9.17
C ARG A 82 -15.85 -16.60 -7.97
N LYS A 83 -14.67 -17.20 -8.17
CA LYS A 83 -13.69 -17.45 -7.10
C LYS A 83 -12.60 -16.37 -7.01
N ILE A 84 -12.75 -15.23 -7.70
CA ILE A 84 -11.73 -14.16 -7.67
C ILE A 84 -11.46 -13.70 -6.24
N VAL A 85 -10.18 -13.63 -5.90
CA VAL A 85 -9.72 -13.16 -4.59
C VAL A 85 -9.48 -11.65 -4.69
N TYR A 86 -10.08 -10.88 -3.79
CA TYR A 86 -10.10 -9.42 -3.92
C TYR A 86 -8.70 -8.82 -3.85
N SER A 87 -7.84 -9.33 -2.96
CA SER A 87 -6.45 -8.88 -2.83
C SER A 87 -5.57 -9.14 -4.06
N GLU A 88 -6.01 -10.00 -4.98
CA GLU A 88 -5.25 -10.40 -6.17
C GLU A 88 -5.72 -9.67 -7.43
N ILE A 89 -6.76 -8.82 -7.34
CA ILE A 89 -7.38 -8.16 -8.51
C ILE A 89 -6.36 -7.40 -9.36
N LYS A 90 -5.45 -6.65 -8.73
CA LYS A 90 -4.46 -5.85 -9.43
C LYS A 90 -3.52 -6.70 -10.29
N ASP A 91 -3.01 -7.79 -9.72
CA ASP A 91 -2.12 -8.71 -10.42
C ASP A 91 -2.89 -9.50 -11.48
N PHE A 92 -4.11 -9.94 -11.16
CA PHE A 92 -5.02 -10.60 -12.09
C PHE A 92 -5.27 -9.77 -13.36
N LEU A 93 -5.61 -8.48 -13.23
CA LEU A 93 -5.86 -7.61 -14.36
C LEU A 93 -4.61 -7.39 -15.22
N LYS A 94 -3.45 -7.24 -14.58
CA LYS A 94 -2.17 -7.09 -15.29
C LYS A 94 -1.81 -8.33 -16.08
N GLU A 95 -1.99 -9.51 -15.50
CA GLU A 95 -1.76 -10.78 -16.18
C GLU A 95 -2.77 -11.03 -17.31
N LEU A 96 -4.03 -10.65 -17.10
CA LEU A 96 -5.08 -10.75 -18.13
C LEU A 96 -4.76 -9.85 -19.32
N GLU A 97 -4.32 -8.61 -19.06
CA GLU A 97 -3.88 -7.68 -20.11
C GLU A 97 -2.78 -8.32 -20.97
N VAL A 98 -1.72 -8.84 -20.34
CA VAL A 98 -0.61 -9.49 -21.06
C VAL A 98 -1.08 -10.72 -21.84
N TYR A 99 -1.98 -11.54 -21.27
CA TYR A 99 -2.47 -12.77 -21.90
C TYR A 99 -3.33 -12.51 -23.15
N ILE A 100 -4.06 -11.39 -23.16
CA ILE A 100 -4.96 -11.02 -24.26
C ILE A 100 -4.26 -10.14 -25.30
N GLN A 101 -3.22 -9.40 -24.91
CA GLN A 101 -2.38 -8.68 -25.85
C GLN A 101 -1.89 -9.63 -26.96
N ASN A 102 -1.93 -9.16 -28.21
CA ASN A 102 -1.58 -9.89 -29.44
C ASN A 102 -2.59 -10.93 -29.95
N ARG A 103 -3.80 -11.03 -29.37
CA ARG A 103 -4.86 -11.90 -29.91
C ARG A 103 -5.66 -11.28 -31.07
N GLY A 104 -5.31 -10.05 -31.48
CA GLY A 104 -5.98 -9.31 -32.55
C GLY A 104 -7.43 -8.96 -32.20
N LEU A 105 -7.67 -8.65 -30.92
CA LEU A 105 -8.97 -8.22 -30.40
C LEU A 105 -8.94 -6.71 -30.19
N THR A 106 -10.03 -6.03 -30.55
CA THR A 106 -10.17 -4.59 -30.33
C THR A 106 -11.38 -4.33 -29.45
N GLY A 107 -11.19 -3.68 -28.32
CA GLY A 107 -12.27 -3.50 -27.35
C GLY A 107 -11.80 -3.07 -25.98
N VAL A 108 -12.70 -3.24 -25.01
CA VAL A 108 -12.48 -2.92 -23.61
C VAL A 108 -12.87 -4.10 -22.74
N ILE A 109 -12.03 -4.42 -21.76
CA ILE A 109 -12.28 -5.42 -20.73
C ILE A 109 -12.44 -4.72 -19.38
N GLU A 110 -13.50 -5.05 -18.65
CA GLU A 110 -13.80 -4.56 -17.32
C GLU A 110 -14.06 -5.75 -16.38
N LEU A 111 -13.38 -5.80 -15.23
CA LEU A 111 -13.76 -6.72 -14.16
C LEU A 111 -14.87 -6.08 -13.35
N HIS A 112 -15.96 -6.79 -13.11
CA HIS A 112 -17.08 -6.34 -12.28
C HIS A 112 -17.26 -7.32 -11.11
N LEU A 113 -17.06 -6.85 -9.88
CA LEU A 113 -17.22 -7.71 -8.69
C LEU A 113 -18.68 -8.08 -8.41
N GLN A 114 -19.59 -7.13 -8.58
CA GLN A 114 -21.02 -7.40 -8.45
C GLN A 114 -21.82 -6.32 -9.18
N ASP A 115 -22.68 -6.74 -10.09
CA ASP A 115 -23.57 -5.84 -10.82
C ASP A 115 -25.03 -6.27 -10.73
N ARG A 116 -25.94 -5.44 -11.23
CA ARG A 116 -27.39 -5.73 -11.13
C ARG A 116 -27.87 -6.84 -12.05
N GLU A 117 -27.15 -7.12 -13.14
CA GLU A 117 -27.58 -8.08 -14.15
C GLU A 117 -27.15 -9.49 -13.79
N ILE A 118 -25.93 -9.61 -13.33
CA ILE A 118 -25.18 -10.84 -13.19
C ILE A 118 -24.93 -11.14 -11.70
N ASN A 119 -24.85 -10.11 -10.85
CA ASN A 119 -24.80 -10.21 -9.38
C ASN A 119 -23.74 -11.17 -8.83
N SER A 120 -22.67 -11.35 -9.58
CA SER A 120 -21.52 -12.14 -9.18
C SER A 120 -20.29 -11.68 -9.97
N PRO A 121 -19.07 -11.97 -9.49
CA PRO A 121 -17.85 -11.55 -10.15
C PRO A 121 -17.77 -12.08 -11.59
N HIS A 122 -17.60 -11.16 -12.54
CA HIS A 122 -17.48 -11.48 -13.95
C HIS A 122 -16.63 -10.42 -14.67
N ILE A 123 -16.09 -10.82 -15.81
CA ILE A 123 -15.36 -9.98 -16.73
C ILE A 123 -16.30 -9.66 -17.88
N GLN A 124 -16.55 -8.37 -18.10
CA GLN A 124 -17.27 -7.86 -19.25
C GLN A 124 -16.26 -7.45 -20.33
N TYR A 125 -16.40 -8.01 -21.52
CA TYR A 125 -15.69 -7.56 -22.71
C TYR A 125 -16.69 -6.92 -23.67
N VAL A 126 -16.37 -5.74 -24.18
CA VAL A 126 -17.12 -5.05 -25.25
C VAL A 126 -16.15 -4.78 -26.39
N GLY A 127 -16.36 -5.41 -27.54
CA GLY A 127 -15.38 -5.36 -28.61
C GLY A 127 -15.71 -6.22 -29.83
N THR A 128 -14.68 -6.45 -30.64
CA THR A 128 -14.69 -7.30 -31.84
C THR A 128 -14.52 -8.78 -31.48
N ASP A 129 -14.91 -9.69 -32.39
CA ASP A 129 -14.70 -11.14 -32.25
C ASP A 129 -15.13 -11.70 -30.88
N VAL A 130 -16.34 -11.36 -30.44
CA VAL A 130 -16.81 -11.58 -29.06
C VAL A 130 -16.71 -13.04 -28.61
N TYR A 131 -16.99 -14.01 -29.48
CA TYR A 131 -16.82 -15.43 -29.16
C TYR A 131 -15.36 -15.82 -28.89
N LYS A 132 -14.42 -15.25 -29.66
CA LYS A 132 -12.99 -15.49 -29.50
C LYS A 132 -12.49 -14.86 -28.21
N ALA A 133 -12.94 -13.64 -27.91
CA ALA A 133 -12.63 -12.95 -26.67
C ALA A 133 -13.19 -13.69 -25.45
N GLU A 134 -14.47 -14.06 -25.48
CA GLU A 134 -15.14 -14.82 -24.43
C GLU A 134 -14.39 -16.10 -24.07
N ARG A 135 -14.04 -16.89 -25.09
CA ARG A 135 -13.29 -18.14 -24.90
C ARG A 135 -11.89 -17.89 -24.35
N ALA A 136 -11.17 -16.91 -24.90
CA ALA A 136 -9.82 -16.59 -24.43
C ALA A 136 -9.83 -16.15 -22.95
N ILE A 137 -10.77 -15.27 -22.57
CA ILE A 137 -10.93 -14.82 -21.20
C ILE A 137 -11.31 -16.00 -20.30
N ALA A 138 -12.22 -16.87 -20.73
CA ALA A 138 -12.63 -18.05 -19.96
C ALA A 138 -11.47 -19.04 -19.73
N ASP A 139 -10.66 -19.30 -20.75
CA ASP A 139 -9.45 -20.12 -20.63
C ASP A 139 -8.51 -19.54 -19.57
N PHE A 140 -8.26 -18.23 -19.61
CA PHE A 140 -7.41 -17.54 -18.63
C PHE A 140 -7.94 -17.65 -17.18
N VAL A 141 -9.24 -17.40 -16.99
CA VAL A 141 -9.86 -17.47 -15.66
C VAL A 141 -9.75 -18.87 -15.06
N VAL A 142 -9.91 -19.91 -15.89
CA VAL A 142 -9.82 -21.31 -15.47
C VAL A 142 -8.37 -21.70 -15.19
N ASP A 143 -7.43 -21.28 -16.02
CA ASP A 143 -5.99 -21.49 -15.80
C ASP A 143 -5.52 -20.87 -14.47
N LYS A 144 -6.11 -19.73 -14.09
CA LYS A 144 -5.88 -19.06 -12.80
C LYS A 144 -6.73 -19.61 -11.65
N ASN A 145 -7.53 -20.66 -11.90
CA ASN A 145 -8.38 -21.33 -10.92
C ASN A 145 -9.48 -20.43 -10.30
N TYR A 146 -9.86 -19.36 -11.00
CA TYR A 146 -10.97 -18.50 -10.61
C TYR A 146 -12.34 -19.02 -11.08
N GLU A 147 -12.32 -20.09 -11.89
CA GLU A 147 -13.48 -20.92 -12.23
C GLU A 147 -13.16 -22.42 -12.31
N ASN A 148 -14.21 -23.26 -12.27
CA ASN A 148 -14.06 -24.71 -12.35
C ASN A 148 -13.74 -25.23 -13.77
N SER A 149 -14.36 -24.63 -14.78
CA SER A 149 -14.22 -25.07 -16.17
C SER A 149 -14.57 -23.94 -17.14
N VAL A 150 -14.05 -24.04 -18.37
CA VAL A 150 -14.30 -23.05 -19.43
C VAL A 150 -15.79 -22.95 -19.74
N MET A 151 -16.49 -24.08 -19.74
CA MET A 151 -17.94 -24.12 -19.97
C MET A 151 -18.72 -23.44 -18.85
N GLU A 152 -18.31 -23.60 -17.59
CA GLU A 152 -18.92 -22.86 -16.47
C GLU A 152 -18.64 -21.36 -16.56
N ALA A 153 -17.39 -20.99 -16.88
CA ALA A 153 -16.99 -19.59 -17.03
C ALA A 153 -17.77 -18.88 -18.15
N MET A 154 -18.04 -19.58 -19.26
CA MET A 154 -18.80 -19.05 -20.40
C MET A 154 -20.32 -19.20 -20.26
N SER A 155 -20.80 -20.01 -19.30
CA SER A 155 -22.14 -20.61 -19.28
C SER A 155 -23.27 -19.62 -19.59
N VAL A 156 -24.13 -20.02 -20.52
CA VAL A 156 -25.24 -19.25 -21.10
C VAL A 156 -26.53 -19.34 -20.26
N ASN A 157 -26.62 -20.31 -19.34
CA ASN A 157 -27.82 -20.57 -18.53
C ASN A 157 -27.92 -19.66 -17.29
N HIS A 158 -27.60 -18.38 -17.45
CA HIS A 158 -27.83 -17.38 -16.42
C HIS A 158 -29.15 -16.67 -16.67
N THR A 159 -30.09 -16.82 -15.75
CA THR A 159 -31.26 -15.93 -15.70
C THR A 159 -30.81 -14.68 -14.96
N PRO A 160 -30.84 -13.49 -15.58
CA PRO A 160 -30.38 -12.28 -14.92
C PRO A 160 -31.10 -12.06 -13.59
N ASP A 161 -30.36 -11.70 -12.54
CA ASP A 161 -30.88 -11.71 -11.17
C ASP A 161 -32.06 -10.77 -10.96
N TYR A 162 -32.13 -9.69 -11.75
CA TYR A 162 -33.26 -8.75 -11.74
C TYR A 162 -34.60 -9.32 -12.23
N TYR A 163 -34.59 -10.46 -12.94
CA TYR A 163 -35.83 -11.19 -13.26
C TYR A 163 -36.31 -12.04 -12.08
N THR A 164 -35.41 -12.40 -11.17
CA THR A 164 -35.70 -13.30 -10.04
C THR A 164 -35.80 -12.59 -8.68
N GLN A 165 -35.22 -11.40 -8.54
CA GLN A 165 -35.15 -10.63 -7.29
C GLN A 165 -35.72 -9.22 -7.49
N GLU A 166 -36.37 -8.66 -6.46
CA GLU A 166 -36.78 -7.26 -6.49
C GLU A 166 -35.56 -6.34 -6.57
N ASN A 167 -35.36 -5.73 -7.75
CA ASN A 167 -34.27 -4.85 -8.17
C ASN A 167 -33.79 -3.78 -7.17
N LYS A 168 -34.59 -3.44 -6.15
CA LYS A 168 -34.30 -2.35 -5.21
C LYS A 168 -33.17 -2.69 -4.23
N ASN A 169 -32.91 -3.97 -3.95
CA ASN A 169 -31.97 -4.37 -2.88
C ASN A 169 -30.66 -5.01 -3.37
N LEU A 170 -30.45 -5.15 -4.69
CA LEU A 170 -29.21 -5.70 -5.23
C LEU A 170 -28.04 -4.73 -5.00
N ARG A 171 -27.07 -5.15 -4.18
CA ARG A 171 -25.86 -4.40 -3.86
C ARG A 171 -24.89 -4.45 -5.04
N ILE A 172 -24.46 -3.28 -5.50
CA ILE A 172 -23.40 -3.16 -6.51
C ILE A 172 -22.06 -3.06 -5.79
N LYS A 173 -21.06 -3.80 -6.25
CA LYS A 173 -19.67 -3.70 -5.79
C LYS A 173 -18.79 -3.31 -6.98
N SER A 174 -18.14 -2.17 -6.88
CA SER A 174 -17.21 -1.65 -7.88
C SER A 174 -15.81 -2.19 -7.63
N THR A 175 -15.12 -2.50 -8.73
CA THR A 175 -13.72 -2.93 -8.73
C THR A 175 -12.80 -1.75 -8.50
N ASP A 176 -13.09 -0.60 -9.10
CA ASP A 176 -12.30 0.63 -8.93
C ASP A 176 -12.26 1.05 -7.45
N THR A 177 -13.40 1.04 -6.76
CA THR A 177 -13.48 1.34 -5.31
C THR A 177 -12.70 0.35 -4.45
N GLU A 178 -12.74 -0.94 -4.80
CA GLU A 178 -11.99 -1.98 -4.07
C GLU A 178 -10.47 -1.76 -4.21
N LEU A 179 -10.01 -1.45 -5.42
CA LEU A 179 -8.60 -1.14 -5.69
C LEU A 179 -8.14 0.13 -4.99
N GLU A 180 -8.99 1.16 -4.90
CA GLU A 180 -8.69 2.37 -4.12
C GLU A 180 -8.53 2.05 -2.62
N GLN A 181 -9.42 1.24 -2.06
CA GLN A 181 -9.33 0.81 -0.66
C GLN A 181 -8.05 0.02 -0.38
N GLN A 182 -7.65 -0.86 -1.29
CA GLN A 182 -6.39 -1.61 -1.18
C GLN A 182 -5.19 -0.68 -1.15
N LYS A 183 -5.11 0.31 -2.04
CA LYS A 183 -4.05 1.33 -2.04
C LYS A 183 -3.98 2.09 -0.71
N ILE A 184 -5.12 2.54 -0.18
CA ILE A 184 -5.17 3.25 1.11
C ILE A 184 -4.66 2.36 2.25
N ILE A 185 -4.96 1.06 2.22
CA ILE A 185 -4.46 0.10 3.23
C ILE A 185 -2.94 -0.07 3.09
N GLU A 186 -2.43 -0.23 1.87
CA GLU A 186 -0.99 -0.33 1.58
C GLU A 186 -0.23 0.92 2.09
N GLU A 187 -0.69 2.11 1.73
CA GLU A 187 -0.09 3.39 2.16
C GLU A 187 -0.09 3.55 3.68
N ARG A 188 -1.18 3.15 4.36
CA ARG A 188 -1.24 3.15 5.82
C ARG A 188 -0.24 2.18 6.44
N GLN A 189 -0.03 1.01 5.84
CA GLN A 189 0.94 0.04 6.34
C GLN A 189 2.37 0.54 6.17
N GLU A 190 2.70 1.16 5.03
CA GLU A 190 3.99 1.80 4.81
C GLU A 190 4.24 2.94 5.80
N TYR A 191 3.27 3.83 6.00
CA TYR A 191 3.38 4.90 6.98
C TYR A 191 3.59 4.39 8.41
N ILE A 192 2.87 3.33 8.82
CA ILE A 192 3.08 2.69 10.13
C ILE A 192 4.48 2.10 10.25
N LYS A 193 5.04 1.55 9.16
CA LYS A 193 6.40 1.01 9.13
C LYS A 193 7.43 2.12 9.29
N GLU A 194 7.30 3.21 8.55
CA GLU A 194 8.18 4.38 8.67
C GLU A 194 8.16 4.98 10.08
N LEU A 195 6.98 5.09 10.69
CA LEU A 195 6.86 5.53 12.08
C LEU A 195 7.58 4.60 13.06
N LYS A 196 7.48 3.28 12.86
CA LYS A 196 8.19 2.29 13.71
C LYS A 196 9.70 2.40 13.56
N ASP A 197 10.19 2.59 12.35
CA ASP A 197 11.61 2.74 12.08
C ASP A 197 12.14 4.06 12.71
N SER A 198 11.42 5.17 12.54
CA SER A 198 11.75 6.45 13.18
C SER A 198 11.73 6.39 14.72
N LEU A 199 10.77 5.68 15.31
CA LEU A 199 10.73 5.44 16.77
C LEU A 199 11.93 4.61 17.24
N LYS A 200 12.34 3.60 16.47
CA LYS A 200 13.50 2.77 16.78
C LYS A 200 14.79 3.59 16.75
N ASP A 201 14.94 4.47 15.77
CA ASP A 201 16.07 5.39 15.66
C ASP A 201 16.07 6.37 16.85
N SER A 202 14.92 6.93 17.20
CA SER A 202 14.78 7.82 18.36
C SER A 202 15.14 7.12 19.67
N LEU A 203 14.71 5.87 19.86
CA LEU A 203 15.08 5.04 21.01
C LEU A 203 16.59 4.75 21.06
N SER A 204 17.22 4.52 19.90
CA SER A 204 18.67 4.30 19.82
C SER A 204 19.46 5.54 20.24
N VAL A 205 19.00 6.74 19.84
CA VAL A 205 19.59 8.02 20.26
C VAL A 205 19.46 8.20 21.77
N ILE A 206 18.29 7.91 22.34
CA ILE A 206 18.08 7.98 23.80
C ILE A 206 19.00 6.98 24.53
N GLN A 207 19.18 5.77 23.99
CA GLN A 207 20.08 4.77 24.58
C GLN A 207 21.55 5.22 24.53
N ASN A 208 21.98 5.85 23.43
CA ASN A 208 23.32 6.41 23.29
C ASN A 208 23.55 7.59 24.23
N LEU A 209 22.60 8.52 24.33
CA LEU A 209 22.68 9.63 25.29
C LEU A 209 22.74 9.12 26.74
N ARG A 210 21.99 8.07 27.05
CA ARG A 210 22.04 7.41 28.37
C ARG A 210 23.41 6.79 28.64
N SER A 211 24.01 6.12 27.65
CA SER A 211 25.32 5.48 27.83
C SER A 211 26.43 6.52 27.95
N GLU A 212 26.40 7.60 27.17
CA GLU A 212 27.28 8.75 27.30
C GLU A 212 27.17 9.40 28.67
N PHE A 213 25.95 9.68 29.14
CA PHE A 213 25.71 10.22 30.48
C PHE A 213 26.28 9.32 31.58
N LEU A 214 26.07 7.99 31.48
CA LEU A 214 26.63 7.04 32.44
C LEU A 214 28.16 6.97 32.40
N ASN A 215 28.77 7.18 31.24
CA ASN A 215 30.23 7.20 31.10
C ASN A 215 30.84 8.44 31.76
N ILE A 216 30.22 9.62 31.61
CA ILE A 216 30.62 10.85 32.32
C ILE A 216 30.66 10.61 33.83
N PHE A 217 29.63 9.98 34.39
CA PHE A 217 29.60 9.66 35.82
C PHE A 217 30.66 8.63 36.25
N LYS A 218 31.12 7.74 35.36
CA LYS A 218 32.14 6.74 35.67
C LYS A 218 33.56 7.28 35.63
N GLU A 219 33.83 8.27 34.78
CA GLU A 219 35.15 8.90 34.66
C GLU A 219 35.41 9.89 35.81
N ASP A 220 34.43 10.72 36.19
CA ASP A 220 34.65 11.76 37.21
C ASP A 220 34.67 11.27 38.67
N SER A 221 34.11 10.08 38.95
CA SER A 221 33.84 9.64 40.33
C SER A 221 34.81 8.62 40.92
N ARG A 222 35.76 8.07 40.15
CA ARG A 222 36.69 7.05 40.65
C ARG A 222 38.03 7.60 41.12
N GLU A 223 38.62 8.58 40.44
CA GLU A 223 39.91 9.14 40.87
C GLU A 223 39.75 10.13 42.03
N ASN A 224 38.79 11.06 41.95
CA ASN A 224 38.64 12.10 42.97
C ASN A 224 38.13 11.57 44.32
N LEU A 225 37.27 10.54 44.30
CA LEU A 225 36.65 9.99 45.51
C LEU A 225 37.61 9.09 46.29
N ASP A 226 38.48 8.34 45.59
CA ASP A 226 39.51 7.51 46.23
C ASP A 226 40.61 8.36 46.88
N ASP A 227 40.99 9.48 46.28
CA ASP A 227 41.97 10.39 46.86
C ASP A 227 41.42 11.16 48.06
N GLU A 228 40.16 11.63 48.02
CA GLU A 228 39.52 12.24 49.19
C GLU A 228 39.36 11.24 50.35
N LEU A 229 38.98 10.00 50.06
CA LEU A 229 38.83 8.95 51.07
C LEU A 229 40.18 8.55 51.68
N LYS A 230 41.24 8.44 50.87
CA LYS A 230 42.61 8.21 51.37
C LYS A 230 43.10 9.36 52.24
N GLN A 231 42.90 10.61 51.82
CA GLN A 231 43.30 11.78 52.61
C GLN A 231 42.54 11.86 53.95
N ASN A 232 41.24 11.54 53.95
CA ASN A 232 40.44 11.53 55.18
C ASN A 232 40.81 10.37 56.12
N ARG A 233 41.18 9.20 55.60
CA ARG A 233 41.72 8.09 56.40
C ARG A 233 43.05 8.46 57.07
N VAL A 234 43.97 9.09 56.33
CA VAL A 234 45.26 9.56 56.88
C VAL A 234 45.06 10.62 57.96
N LYS A 235 44.16 11.60 57.75
CA LYS A 235 43.84 12.62 58.75
C LYS A 235 43.25 12.03 60.03
N ARG A 236 42.36 11.02 59.91
CA ARG A 236 41.79 10.33 61.08
C ARG A 236 42.84 9.52 61.82
N LYS A 237 43.70 8.78 61.12
CA LYS A 237 44.80 8.00 61.73
C LYS A 237 45.77 8.91 62.50
N ASN A 238 46.20 10.01 61.90
CA ASN A 238 47.07 11.01 62.54
C ASN A 238 46.43 11.66 63.77
N LYS A 239 45.10 11.85 63.78
CA LYS A 239 44.37 12.40 64.92
C LYS A 239 44.26 11.41 66.07
N THR A 240 44.11 10.12 65.78
CA THR A 240 44.07 9.06 66.79
C THR A 240 45.46 8.81 67.39
N GLU A 241 46.50 8.75 66.55
CA GLU A 241 47.90 8.61 67.01
C GLU A 241 48.30 9.79 67.91
N ARG A 242 47.91 11.03 67.56
CA ARG A 242 48.16 12.21 68.41
C ARG A 242 47.43 12.19 69.75
N ARG A 243 46.31 11.48 69.86
CA ARG A 243 45.56 11.32 71.13
C ARG A 243 46.17 10.27 72.06
N GLN A 244 47.05 9.42 71.54
CA GLN A 244 47.74 8.37 72.29
C GLN A 244 49.17 8.75 72.70
N LYS A 245 49.65 9.93 72.28
CA LYS A 245 50.98 10.44 72.65
C LYS A 245 50.91 11.15 73.99
N ASP A 246 51.87 10.86 74.86
CA ASP A 246 52.05 11.57 76.12
C ASP A 246 52.57 13.00 75.89
N THR A 247 52.41 13.85 76.91
CA THR A 247 52.70 15.29 76.83
C THR A 247 54.14 15.58 76.43
N ILE A 248 55.09 14.72 76.83
CA ILE A 248 56.51 14.83 76.51
C ILE A 248 56.76 14.63 75.01
N ASP A 249 56.11 13.64 74.41
CA ASP A 249 56.23 13.32 72.98
C ASP A 249 55.60 14.41 72.09
N LEU A 250 54.54 15.06 72.56
CA LEU A 250 53.92 16.17 71.85
C LEU A 250 54.82 17.42 71.83
N VAL A 251 55.54 17.67 72.93
CA VAL A 251 56.47 18.80 73.05
C VAL A 251 57.73 18.59 72.21
N SER A 252 58.30 17.38 72.19
CA SER A 252 59.46 17.06 71.35
C SER A 252 59.15 17.20 69.85
N GLU A 253 57.99 16.71 69.41
CA GLU A 253 57.52 16.84 68.02
C GLU A 253 57.33 18.32 67.61
N TRP A 254 56.87 19.15 68.55
CA TRP A 254 56.68 20.58 68.31
C TRP A 254 58.02 21.32 68.20
N GLN A 255 58.98 21.00 69.07
CA GLN A 255 60.34 21.55 69.01
C GLN A 255 61.07 21.16 67.72
N GLU A 256 60.90 19.92 67.27
CA GLU A 256 61.49 19.44 66.02
C GLU A 256 60.88 20.14 64.80
N LYS A 257 59.55 20.31 64.76
CA LYS A 257 58.88 21.10 63.72
C LYS A 257 59.28 22.57 63.76
N ALA A 258 59.51 23.14 64.94
CA ALA A 258 60.01 24.51 65.09
C ALA A 258 61.44 24.67 64.56
N LYS A 259 62.33 23.70 64.81
CA LYS A 259 63.69 23.65 64.23
C LYS A 259 63.66 23.56 62.70
N VAL A 260 62.85 22.67 62.14
CA VAL A 260 62.72 22.55 60.67
C VAL A 260 62.20 23.84 60.03
N ARG A 261 61.27 24.54 60.69
CA ARG A 261 60.77 25.84 60.22
C ARG A 261 61.81 26.96 60.32
N ARG A 262 62.68 26.91 61.33
CA ARG A 262 63.80 27.85 61.47
C ARG A 262 64.86 27.64 60.39
N ASN A 263 65.13 26.40 59.99
CA ASN A 263 66.10 26.07 58.93
C ASN A 263 65.58 26.31 57.50
N ARG A 264 64.28 26.62 57.33
CA ARG A 264 63.66 26.95 56.04
C ARG A 264 63.48 28.46 55.82
N ARG A 265 63.80 29.28 56.82
CA ARG A 265 63.90 30.74 56.72
C ARG A 265 65.38 31.12 56.60
#